data_AF-A0A9D4GFB0-F1
#
_entry.id   AF-A0A9D4GFB0-F1
#
_cell.length_a   1.000
_cell.length_b   1.000
_cell.length_c   1.000
_cell.angle_alpha   90.00
_cell.angle_beta   90.00
_cell.angle_gamma   90.00
#
_symmetry.space_group_name_H-M   'P 1'
#
loop_
_entity.id
_entity.type
_entity.pdbx_description
1 polymer ?
#
loop_
_entity_poly.entity_id
_entity_poly.type
_entity_poly.pdbx_seq_one_letter_code
_entity_poly.pdbx_strand_id
1 'polypeptide(L)'
;MYNCARLATLFEHFQQAVLDGTYPDLPELEEVDFSMLKEEQEWELLFAYVATFPDLVKQTVEDFITAGSVAVSINTHKVCQMLGTLCRCLSSYYSRFHILGESRDHLYPQMFARLYLLKAVHQVMVNSLHLLGITPQNQL
;
A
#
# COMPACT_ATOMS: atom_id res chain seq x y z
N MET A 1 2.72 11.74 2.99
CA MET A 1 1.47 12.23 3.62
C MET A 1 0.30 12.29 2.64
N TYR A 2 0.35 13.08 1.56
CA TYR A 2 -0.77 13.18 0.59
C TYR A 2 -1.30 11.83 0.07
N ASN A 3 -0.40 10.91 -0.34
CA ASN A 3 -0.83 9.58 -0.80
C ASN A 3 -1.46 8.73 0.31
N CYS A 4 -1.07 8.88 1.58
CA CYS A 4 -1.73 8.19 2.68
C CYS A 4 -3.17 8.70 2.83
N ALA A 5 -3.36 10.03 2.88
CA ALA A 5 -4.68 10.63 2.96
C ALA A 5 -5.57 10.24 1.76
N ARG A 6 -5.00 10.23 0.55
CA ARG A 6 -5.72 9.78 -0.66
C ARG A 6 -6.24 8.35 -0.53
N LEU A 7 -5.42 7.42 -0.05
CA LEU A 7 -5.87 6.03 0.16
C LEU A 7 -6.88 5.93 1.31
N ALA A 8 -6.71 6.72 2.37
CA ALA A 8 -7.67 6.77 3.46
C ALA A 8 -9.05 7.23 2.97
N THR A 9 -9.13 8.31 2.20
CA THR A 9 -10.36 8.78 1.56
C THR A 9 -10.96 7.75 0.59
N LEU A 10 -10.13 7.00 -0.16
CA LEU A 10 -10.62 5.90 -0.99
C LEU A 10 -11.38 4.85 -0.16
N PHE A 11 -10.83 4.44 0.97
CA PHE A 11 -11.47 3.45 1.84
C PHE A 11 -12.71 4.00 2.53
N GLU A 12 -12.69 5.27 2.95
CA GLU A 12 -13.86 5.96 3.48
C GLU A 12 -14.99 5.99 2.45
N HIS A 13 -14.71 6.39 1.20
CA HIS A 13 -15.69 6.39 0.11
C HIS A 13 -16.23 4.99 -0.20
N PHE A 14 -15.38 3.98 -0.20
CA PHE A 14 -15.83 2.59 -0.37
C PHE A 14 -16.79 2.19 0.75
N GLN A 15 -16.43 2.47 2.00
CA GLN A 15 -17.26 2.15 3.16
C GLN A 15 -18.62 2.87 3.11
N GLN A 16 -18.65 4.16 2.76
CA GLN A 16 -19.92 4.88 2.57
C GLN A 16 -20.75 4.28 1.45
N ALA A 17 -20.15 3.95 0.31
CA ALA A 17 -20.85 3.32 -0.81
C ALA A 17 -21.41 1.93 -0.47
N VAL A 18 -20.76 1.19 0.44
CA VAL A 18 -21.30 -0.06 0.99
C VAL A 18 -22.51 0.21 1.90
N LEU A 19 -22.42 1.18 2.80
CA LEU A 19 -23.51 1.56 3.70
C LEU A 19 -24.75 2.03 2.92
N ASP A 20 -24.54 2.75 1.81
CA ASP A 20 -25.61 3.23 0.93
C ASP A 20 -26.12 2.14 -0.05
N GLY A 21 -25.58 0.92 0.01
CA GLY A 21 -25.98 -0.21 -0.83
C GLY A 21 -25.54 -0.12 -2.30
N THR A 22 -24.61 0.78 -2.63
CA THR A 22 -24.06 0.92 -3.99
C THR A 22 -23.07 -0.19 -4.32
N TYR A 23 -22.26 -0.62 -3.35
CA TYR A 23 -21.38 -1.78 -3.48
C TYR A 23 -21.72 -2.82 -2.42
N PRO A 24 -21.46 -4.11 -2.71
CA PRO A 24 -21.42 -5.13 -1.66
C PRO A 24 -20.22 -4.91 -0.72
N ASP A 25 -20.28 -5.55 0.46
CA ASP A 25 -19.16 -5.62 1.38
C ASP A 25 -17.89 -6.16 0.70
N LEU A 26 -16.73 -5.74 1.20
CA LEU A 26 -15.47 -6.34 0.78
C LEU A 26 -15.44 -7.80 1.27
N PRO A 27 -15.32 -8.79 0.38
CA PRO A 27 -15.29 -10.21 0.76
C PRO A 27 -14.05 -10.54 1.59
N GLU A 28 -14.05 -11.70 2.24
CA GLU A 28 -12.87 -12.17 2.97
C GLU A 28 -11.67 -12.39 2.03
N LEU A 29 -10.45 -12.33 2.57
CA LEU A 29 -9.23 -12.35 1.76
C LEU A 29 -9.14 -13.62 0.90
N GLU A 30 -9.60 -14.74 1.45
CA GLU A 30 -9.62 -16.07 0.86
C GLU A 30 -10.59 -16.19 -0.32
N GLU A 31 -11.60 -15.32 -0.38
CA GLU A 31 -12.64 -15.30 -1.41
C GLU A 31 -12.30 -14.34 -2.56
N VAL A 32 -11.24 -13.53 -2.42
CA VAL A 32 -10.83 -12.55 -3.43
C VAL A 32 -10.04 -13.23 -4.55
N ASP A 33 -10.50 -13.02 -5.78
CA ASP A 33 -9.78 -13.46 -6.97
C ASP A 33 -8.64 -12.50 -7.33
N PHE A 34 -7.44 -12.76 -6.80
CA PHE A 34 -6.23 -12.00 -7.12
C PHE A 34 -5.71 -12.20 -8.56
N SER A 35 -6.24 -13.18 -9.33
CA SER A 35 -5.90 -13.31 -10.75
C SER A 35 -6.42 -12.14 -11.60
N MET A 36 -7.28 -11.29 -11.01
CA MET A 36 -7.78 -10.06 -11.60
C MET A 36 -6.77 -8.92 -11.60
N LEU A 37 -5.68 -9.03 -10.84
CA LEU A 37 -4.54 -8.10 -10.92
C LEU A 37 -3.67 -8.49 -12.13
N LYS A 38 -3.77 -7.73 -13.21
CA LYS A 38 -3.15 -8.07 -14.51
C LYS A 38 -2.22 -6.99 -15.03
N GLU A 39 -2.26 -5.81 -14.42
CA GLU A 39 -1.57 -4.63 -14.92
C GLU A 39 -0.15 -4.59 -14.35
N GLU A 40 0.85 -4.32 -15.18
CA GLU A 40 2.26 -4.29 -14.75
C GLU A 40 2.48 -3.40 -13.51
N GLN A 41 1.76 -2.28 -13.40
CA GLN A 41 1.87 -1.38 -12.24
C GLN A 41 1.28 -1.98 -10.95
N GLU A 42 0.29 -2.87 -11.03
CA GLU A 42 -0.24 -3.59 -9.86
C GLU A 42 0.82 -4.57 -9.34
N TRP A 43 1.49 -5.25 -10.27
CA TRP A 43 2.58 -6.18 -9.96
C TRP A 43 3.80 -5.43 -9.42
N GLU A 44 4.11 -4.25 -9.97
CA GLU A 44 5.16 -3.38 -9.43
C GLU A 44 4.86 -2.98 -7.98
N LEU A 45 3.65 -2.51 -7.68
CA LEU A 45 3.22 -2.17 -6.32
C LEU A 45 3.38 -3.36 -5.36
N LEU A 46 2.95 -4.55 -5.78
CA LEU A 46 3.00 -5.76 -4.97
C LEU A 46 4.44 -6.26 -4.76
N PHE A 47 5.16 -6.54 -5.84
CA PHE A 47 6.45 -7.24 -5.77
C PHE A 47 7.61 -6.32 -5.46
N ALA A 48 7.59 -5.07 -5.90
CA ALA A 48 8.71 -4.15 -5.68
C ALA A 48 8.65 -3.43 -4.34
N TYR A 49 7.45 -3.30 -3.74
CA TYR A 49 7.28 -2.54 -2.50
C TYR A 49 6.60 -3.31 -1.38
N VAL A 50 5.50 -4.02 -1.63
CA VAL A 50 4.80 -4.75 -0.55
C VAL A 50 5.58 -5.97 -0.09
N ALA A 51 5.94 -6.85 -1.02
CA ALA A 51 6.61 -8.11 -0.72
C ALA A 51 8.05 -7.91 -0.19
N THR A 52 8.76 -6.90 -0.69
CA THR A 52 10.18 -6.61 -0.37
C THR A 52 10.35 -5.73 0.87
N PHE A 53 9.28 -5.12 1.38
CA PHE A 53 9.36 -4.23 2.53
C PHE A 53 10.07 -4.83 3.75
N PRO A 54 9.79 -6.08 4.17
CA PRO A 54 10.49 -6.67 5.31
C PRO A 54 12.00 -6.77 5.11
N ASP A 55 12.46 -7.12 3.91
CA ASP A 55 13.89 -7.22 3.61
C ASP A 55 14.54 -5.85 3.54
N LEU A 56 13.85 -4.85 3.00
CA LEU A 56 14.31 -3.47 3.05
C LEU A 56 14.50 -2.99 4.51
N VAL A 57 13.57 -3.32 5.41
CA VAL A 57 13.71 -2.99 6.84
C VAL A 57 14.92 -3.70 7.46
N LYS A 58 15.15 -4.98 7.17
CA LYS A 58 16.36 -5.70 7.65
C LYS A 58 17.65 -5.01 7.17
N GLN A 59 17.69 -4.59 5.91
CA GLN A 59 18.83 -3.88 5.33
C GLN A 59 19.10 -2.50 5.97
N THR A 60 18.17 -1.96 6.76
CA THR A 60 18.42 -0.72 7.51
C THR A 60 19.35 -0.94 8.72
N VAL A 61 19.42 -2.17 9.23
CA VAL A 61 20.17 -2.57 10.44
C VAL A 61 21.24 -3.63 10.17
N GLU A 62 21.46 -4.01 8.91
CA GLU A 62 22.38 -5.09 8.54
C GLU A 62 23.85 -4.81 8.92
N ASP A 63 24.29 -3.55 8.76
CA ASP A 63 25.62 -3.10 9.18
C ASP A 63 25.78 -3.17 10.71
N PHE A 64 24.69 -2.96 11.45
CA PHE A 64 24.68 -3.10 12.92
C PHE A 64 24.84 -4.56 13.35
N ILE A 65 24.20 -5.50 12.66
CA ILE A 65 24.25 -6.93 12.99
C ILE A 65 25.65 -7.53 12.68
N THR A 66 26.31 -7.05 11.64
CA THR A 66 27.55 -7.65 11.11
C THR A 66 28.84 -7.06 11.67
N ALA A 67 28.85 -5.78 12.07
CA ALA A 67 30.11 -5.07 12.34
C ALA A 67 30.72 -5.30 13.73
N GLY A 68 29.97 -5.80 14.73
CA GLY A 68 30.47 -5.97 16.11
C GLY A 68 31.06 -4.70 16.74
N SER A 69 30.83 -3.54 16.12
CA SER A 69 31.50 -2.28 16.41
C SER A 69 30.61 -1.36 17.24
N VAL A 70 31.22 -0.50 18.04
CA VAL A 70 30.53 0.46 18.94
C VAL A 70 29.77 1.54 18.15
N ALA A 71 30.08 1.73 16.86
CA ALA A 71 29.41 2.69 16.00
C ALA A 71 28.21 2.05 15.29
N VAL A 72 27.00 2.39 15.76
CA VAL A 72 25.74 1.95 15.17
C VAL A 72 25.38 2.88 14.01
N SER A 73 25.36 2.35 12.78
CA SER A 73 24.77 3.04 11.61
C SER A 73 23.42 2.41 11.28
N ILE A 74 22.35 3.21 11.35
CA ILE A 74 21.02 2.81 10.88
C ILE A 74 20.77 3.51 9.55
N ASN A 75 20.60 2.74 8.49
CA ASN A 75 20.45 3.23 7.13
C ASN A 75 19.02 3.71 6.82
N THR A 76 18.49 4.64 7.63
CA THR A 76 17.12 5.17 7.53
C THR A 76 16.82 5.80 6.15
N HIS A 77 17.85 6.29 5.46
CA HIS A 77 17.74 6.82 4.10
C HIS A 77 17.14 5.80 3.10
N LYS A 78 17.34 4.49 3.31
CA LYS A 78 16.73 3.43 2.47
C LYS A 78 15.21 3.45 2.56
N VAL A 79 14.65 3.69 3.76
CA VAL A 79 13.20 3.84 3.98
C VAL A 79 12.67 5.09 3.27
N CYS A 80 13.38 6.22 3.40
CA CYS A 80 13.01 7.46 2.72
C CYS A 80 13.02 7.32 1.20
N GLN A 81 14.06 6.68 0.65
CA GLN A 81 14.17 6.44 -0.79
C GLN A 81 13.04 5.55 -1.30
N MET A 82 12.78 4.43 -0.63
CA MET A 82 11.69 3.51 -0.95
C MET A 82 10.34 4.22 -0.89
N LEU A 83 10.06 4.98 0.17
CA LEU A 83 8.80 5.68 0.33
C LEU A 83 8.60 6.73 -0.78
N GLY A 84 9.66 7.42 -1.18
CA GLY A 84 9.64 8.37 -2.29
C GLY A 84 9.32 7.70 -3.64
N THR A 85 9.94 6.56 -3.94
CA THR A 85 9.65 5.77 -5.16
C THR A 85 8.25 5.18 -5.13
N LEU A 86 7.83 4.61 -4.01
CA LEU A 86 6.49 4.06 -3.82
C LEU A 86 5.41 5.13 -4.04
N CYS A 87 5.59 6.33 -3.47
CA CYS A 87 4.66 7.44 -3.67
C CYS A 87 4.51 7.83 -5.14
N ARG A 88 5.60 7.82 -5.91
CA ARG A 88 5.55 8.12 -7.36
C ARG A 88 4.84 7.01 -8.13
N CYS A 89 5.20 5.75 -7.88
CA CYS A 89 4.55 4.59 -8.49
C CYS A 89 3.04 4.58 -8.19
N LEU A 90 2.66 4.73 -6.92
CA LEU A 90 1.26 4.81 -6.50
C LEU A 90 0.53 5.99 -7.14
N SER A 91 1.15 7.17 -7.25
CA SER A 91 0.51 8.32 -7.89
C SER A 91 0.25 8.06 -9.38
N SER A 92 1.20 7.41 -10.07
CA SER A 92 1.04 7.03 -11.47
C SER A 92 -0.04 5.97 -11.64
N TYR A 93 -0.04 4.93 -10.80
CA TYR A 93 -1.09 3.91 -10.78
C TYR A 93 -2.48 4.53 -10.58
N TYR A 94 -2.65 5.37 -9.55
CA TYR A 94 -3.94 5.97 -9.21
C TYR A 94 -4.47 6.93 -10.30
N SER A 95 -3.58 7.57 -11.07
CA SER A 95 -4.00 8.42 -12.19
C SER A 95 -4.54 7.64 -13.39
N ARG A 96 -4.20 6.35 -13.51
CA ARG A 96 -4.53 5.50 -14.65
C ARG A 96 -5.71 4.58 -14.37
N PHE A 97 -5.79 4.05 -13.16
CA PHE A 97 -6.76 3.02 -12.80
C PHE A 97 -7.80 3.57 -11.84
N HIS A 98 -9.06 3.59 -12.28
CA HIS A 98 -10.19 3.85 -11.41
C HIS A 98 -10.45 2.62 -10.53
N ILE A 99 -10.32 2.81 -9.22
CA ILE A 99 -10.48 1.72 -8.24
C ILE A 99 -11.95 1.48 -7.95
N LEU A 100 -12.67 2.52 -7.52
CA LEU A 100 -14.12 2.52 -7.39
C LEU A 100 -14.73 2.90 -8.73
N GLY A 101 -15.11 1.88 -9.51
CA GLY A 101 -15.72 2.03 -10.83
C GLY A 101 -17.24 1.96 -10.79
N GLU A 102 -17.88 1.71 -11.93
CA GLU A 102 -19.33 1.52 -11.97
C GLU A 102 -19.77 0.30 -11.14
N SER A 103 -20.91 0.41 -10.47
CA SER A 103 -21.53 -0.69 -9.73
C SER A 103 -22.10 -1.73 -10.70
N ARG A 104 -21.25 -2.67 -11.13
CA ARG A 104 -21.61 -3.80 -12.00
C ARG A 104 -20.94 -5.07 -11.50
N ASP A 105 -21.72 -6.15 -11.41
CA ASP A 105 -21.29 -7.41 -10.78
C ASP A 105 -19.98 -7.98 -11.34
N HIS A 106 -19.77 -7.90 -12.66
CA HIS A 106 -18.57 -8.41 -13.32
C HIS A 106 -17.31 -7.56 -13.08
N LEU A 107 -17.44 -6.35 -12.52
CA LEU A 107 -16.31 -5.47 -12.20
C LEU A 107 -15.84 -5.62 -10.74
N TYR A 108 -16.67 -6.18 -9.87
CA TYR A 108 -16.34 -6.34 -8.45
C TYR A 108 -15.10 -7.18 -8.17
N PRO A 109 -14.85 -8.32 -8.86
CA PRO A 109 -13.67 -9.12 -8.59
C PRO A 109 -12.36 -8.32 -8.73
N GLN A 110 -12.26 -7.52 -9.79
CA GLN A 110 -11.09 -6.66 -10.01
C GLN A 110 -11.02 -5.52 -8.99
N MET A 111 -12.15 -4.87 -8.68
CA MET A 111 -12.21 -3.82 -7.67
C MET A 111 -11.73 -4.32 -6.29
N PHE A 112 -12.21 -5.48 -5.84
CA PHE A 112 -11.82 -6.05 -4.55
C PHE A 112 -10.33 -6.40 -4.49
N ALA A 113 -9.80 -7.02 -5.55
CA ALA A 113 -8.37 -7.33 -5.63
C ALA A 113 -7.51 -6.05 -5.54
N ARG A 114 -7.93 -4.97 -6.22
CA ARG A 114 -7.26 -3.65 -6.14
C ARG A 114 -7.39 -3.02 -4.76
N LEU A 115 -8.54 -3.12 -4.10
CA LEU A 115 -8.73 -2.62 -2.75
C LEU A 115 -7.78 -3.31 -1.76
N TYR A 116 -7.61 -4.63 -1.85
CA TYR A 116 -6.65 -5.36 -1.02
C TYR A 116 -5.19 -5.00 -1.33
N LEU A 117 -4.82 -4.87 -2.60
CA LEU A 117 -3.49 -4.37 -2.99
C LEU A 117 -3.22 -3.00 -2.35
N LEU A 118 -4.17 -2.07 -2.46
CA LEU A 118 -4.04 -0.73 -1.91
C LEU A 118 -4.06 -0.69 -0.38
N LYS A 119 -4.76 -1.62 0.28
CA LYS A 119 -4.67 -1.79 1.74
C LYS A 119 -3.25 -2.17 2.15
N ALA A 120 -2.64 -3.11 1.44
CA ALA A 120 -1.26 -3.53 1.70
C ALA A 120 -0.25 -2.40 1.44
N VAL A 121 -0.41 -1.66 0.33
CA VAL A 121 0.41 -0.47 0.03
C VAL A 121 0.25 0.59 1.13
N HIS A 122 -0.98 0.89 1.55
CA HIS A 122 -1.24 1.84 2.63
C HIS A 122 -0.55 1.41 3.93
N GLN A 123 -0.61 0.14 4.29
CA GLN A 123 0.06 -0.40 5.47
C GLN A 123 1.58 -0.23 5.41
N VAL A 124 2.20 -0.50 4.26
CA VAL A 124 3.64 -0.27 4.05
C VAL A 124 4.00 1.20 4.21
N MET A 125 3.20 2.10 3.66
CA MET A 125 3.42 3.54 3.81
C MET A 125 3.33 3.99 5.27
N VAL A 126 2.30 3.55 5.99
CA VAL A 126 2.10 3.85 7.42
C VAL A 126 3.27 3.31 8.25
N ASN A 127 3.66 2.04 8.04
CA ASN A 127 4.79 1.43 8.73
C ASN A 127 6.11 2.18 8.44
N SER A 128 6.33 2.59 7.20
CA SER A 128 7.52 3.36 6.80
C SER A 128 7.58 4.71 7.50
N LEU A 129 6.44 5.41 7.62
CA LEU A 129 6.36 6.67 8.35
C LEU A 129 6.62 6.46 9.85
N HIS A 130 6.06 5.41 10.45
CA HIS A 130 6.33 5.07 11.84
C HIS A 130 7.82 4.74 12.10
N LEU A 131 8.48 4.02 11.18
CA LEU A 131 9.94 3.79 11.25
C LEU A 131 10.75 5.08 11.22
N LEU A 132 10.23 6.14 10.59
CA LEU A 132 10.83 7.46 10.55
C LEU A 132 10.40 8.37 11.72
N GLY A 133 9.62 7.86 12.68
CA GLY A 133 9.09 8.65 13.80
C GLY A 133 7.98 9.63 13.40
N ILE A 134 7.35 9.44 12.24
CA ILE A 134 6.29 10.31 11.72
C ILE A 134 4.95 9.60 11.91
N THR A 135 4.01 10.26 12.58
CA THR A 135 2.63 9.77 12.68
C THR A 135 1.84 10.26 11.46
N PRO A 136 1.33 9.38 10.59
CA PRO A 136 0.40 9.79 9.55
C PRO A 136 -0.88 10.32 10.21
N GLN A 137 -1.38 11.47 9.75
CA GLN A 137 -2.67 11.98 10.21
C GLN A 137 -3.76 10.98 9.81
N ASN A 138 -4.35 10.30 10.79
CA ASN A 138 -5.49 9.41 10.60
C ASN A 138 -6.68 10.23 10.13
N GLN A 139 -7.09 10.03 8.89
CA GLN A 139 -8.51 10.04 8.54
C GLN A 139 -8.88 8.58 8.29
N LEU A 140 -8.95 7.79 9.37
CA LEU A 140 -9.61 6.48 9.38
C LEU A 140 -10.88 6.64 10.19
#